data_AF-A0A2V0PAY4-F1
#
_entry.id   AF-A0A2V0PAY4-F1
#
_cell.length_a   1.000
_cell.length_b   1.000
_cell.length_c   1.000
_cell.angle_alpha   90.00
_cell.angle_beta   90.00
_cell.angle_gamma   90.00
#
_symmetry.space_group_name_H-M   'P 1'
#
loop_
_entity.id
_entity.type
_entity.pdbx_description
1 polymer ?
#
loop_
_entity_poly.entity_id
_entity_poly.type
_entity_poly.pdbx_seq_one_letter_code
_entity_poly.pdbx_strand_id
1 'polypeptide(L)'
;MQASTAVPSRPAGLRAGAAAGRPRCLQAAARPAQRPWPRARTARCAAAAGQQQQQQQETQQQQQETQQRAKDYFETDARPVILYDGVCGLCNRGVNLILDWDTGAAFRLAALQSPAGRALLARCGRDPNDISSIVLVTRDAGCFVRSEAVRRIGAALGMPFAPLAALAAPVPLPLRDFLYDQVANNRYNFFGQTDACRLTDAGSRAARFIVD
;
A
#
# COMPACT_ATOMS: atom_id res chain seq x y z
N MET A 1 -2.73 -11.63 37.87
CA MET A 1 -1.43 -12.30 37.61
C MET A 1 -0.88 -11.73 36.32
N GLN A 2 0.00 -10.73 36.41
CA GLN A 2 0.67 -10.09 35.28
C GLN A 2 2.10 -10.63 35.20
N ALA A 3 2.57 -10.97 34.00
CA ALA A 3 3.98 -11.22 33.73
C ALA A 3 4.39 -10.37 32.53
N SER A 4 5.08 -9.27 32.85
CA SER A 4 5.78 -8.38 31.94
C SER A 4 7.23 -8.87 31.86
N THR A 5 7.75 -9.11 30.66
CA THR A 5 9.17 -9.45 30.47
C THR A 5 9.83 -8.43 29.53
N ALA A 6 10.62 -7.55 30.15
CA ALA A 6 11.52 -6.62 29.52
C ALA A 6 12.72 -7.35 28.89
N VAL A 7 13.23 -6.80 27.78
CA VAL A 7 14.45 -7.25 27.10
C VAL A 7 15.62 -6.34 27.54
N PRO A 8 16.80 -6.89 27.88
CA PRO A 8 17.92 -6.11 28.38
C PRO A 8 18.76 -5.50 27.25
N SER A 9 19.27 -4.30 27.50
CA SER A 9 20.33 -3.64 26.74
C SER A 9 21.71 -4.10 27.22
N ARG A 10 22.66 -4.27 26.29
CA ARG A 10 24.11 -4.27 26.59
C ARG A 10 24.88 -3.41 25.58
N PRO A 11 25.93 -2.68 26.04
CA PRO A 11 26.76 -1.83 25.20
C PRO A 11 28.17 -2.42 24.94
N ALA A 12 28.94 -1.64 24.15
CA ALA A 12 30.40 -1.64 23.91
C ALA A 12 30.94 -2.75 22.99
N GLY A 13 31.79 -2.50 21.99
CA GLY A 13 32.43 -1.29 21.47
C GLY A 13 33.68 -1.70 20.67
N LEU A 14 34.12 -0.83 19.72
CA LEU A 14 35.51 -0.66 19.20
C LEU A 14 36.11 -1.84 18.38
N ARG A 15 36.72 -1.72 17.18
CA ARG A 15 37.61 -0.75 16.52
C ARG A 15 37.57 -1.00 14.98
N ALA A 16 37.51 0.03 14.13
CA ALA A 16 38.60 0.76 13.46
C ALA A 16 39.37 -0.01 12.34
N GLY A 17 39.39 0.59 11.14
CA GLY A 17 40.19 0.21 9.95
C GLY A 17 39.29 0.23 8.69
N ALA A 18 39.56 0.93 7.60
CA ALA A 18 40.72 1.67 7.16
C ALA A 18 40.25 2.84 6.28
N ALA A 19 41.00 3.94 6.36
CA ALA A 19 40.86 5.09 5.50
C ALA A 19 41.14 4.70 4.03
N ALA A 20 40.16 4.91 3.16
CA ALA A 20 40.36 4.94 1.71
C ALA A 20 40.06 6.36 1.20
N GLY A 21 41.16 7.10 0.99
CA GLY A 21 41.31 8.19 0.02
C GLY A 21 40.14 9.14 -0.19
N ARG A 22 40.14 10.25 0.57
CA ARG A 22 39.53 11.50 0.07
C ARG A 22 40.30 11.88 -1.21
N PRO A 23 39.65 12.05 -2.37
CA PRO A 23 40.35 12.53 -3.55
C PRO A 23 40.90 13.93 -3.24
N ARG A 24 42.22 14.03 -3.29
CA ARG A 24 42.99 15.23 -2.98
C ARG A 24 42.94 16.17 -4.20
N CYS A 25 41.76 16.72 -4.48
CA CYS A 25 41.55 17.77 -5.50
C CYS A 25 41.22 19.13 -4.86
N LEU A 26 41.61 19.35 -3.60
CA LEU A 26 41.42 20.61 -2.87
C LEU A 26 42.72 21.39 -2.60
N GLN A 27 43.82 21.05 -3.28
CA GLN A 27 45.09 21.78 -3.16
C GLN A 27 45.77 21.94 -4.52
N ALA A 28 45.13 22.65 -5.46
CA ALA A 28 45.82 23.32 -6.56
C ALA A 28 44.84 24.24 -7.30
N ALA A 29 44.86 25.54 -6.98
CA ALA A 29 44.75 26.65 -7.94
C ALA A 29 44.41 27.96 -7.21
N ALA A 30 45.33 28.43 -6.35
CA ALA A 30 45.48 29.86 -6.18
C ALA A 30 46.30 30.37 -7.38
N ARG A 31 45.61 30.80 -8.45
CA ARG A 31 46.11 31.79 -9.41
C ARG A 31 44.94 32.36 -10.23
N PRO A 32 44.86 33.69 -10.38
CA PRO A 32 43.69 34.35 -10.92
C PRO A 32 43.72 34.25 -12.45
N ALA A 33 42.75 33.56 -13.03
CA ALA A 33 42.40 33.73 -14.43
C ALA A 33 40.90 33.92 -14.49
N GLN A 34 40.53 35.19 -14.42
CA GLN A 34 39.19 35.72 -14.66
C GLN A 34 38.80 35.37 -16.10
N ARG A 35 38.29 34.16 -16.31
CA ARG A 35 37.44 33.85 -17.46
C ARG A 35 36.03 33.85 -16.92
N PRO A 36 35.19 34.84 -17.25
CA PRO A 36 33.82 34.84 -16.78
C PRO A 36 33.19 33.57 -17.33
N TRP A 37 32.84 32.64 -16.43
CA TRP A 37 31.92 31.58 -16.79
C TRP A 37 30.69 32.26 -17.38
N PRO A 38 30.18 31.84 -18.55
CA PRO A 38 28.98 32.45 -19.10
C PRO A 38 27.89 32.29 -18.04
N ARG A 39 27.42 33.42 -17.48
CA ARG A 39 26.38 33.52 -16.44
C ARG A 39 25.14 32.65 -16.75
N ALA A 40 24.94 32.33 -18.02
CA ALA A 40 23.88 31.48 -18.53
C ALA A 40 23.99 29.97 -18.17
N ARG A 41 25.15 29.44 -17.73
CA ARG A 41 25.26 28.02 -17.29
C ARG A 41 24.96 27.83 -15.81
N THR A 42 25.38 28.75 -14.94
CA THR A 42 25.10 28.70 -13.49
C THR A 42 23.62 28.92 -13.18
N ALA A 43 22.94 29.80 -13.93
CA ALA A 43 21.50 30.01 -13.80
C ALA A 43 20.67 28.74 -14.14
N ARG A 44 21.11 27.94 -15.12
CA ARG A 44 20.43 26.68 -15.52
C ARG A 44 20.60 25.56 -14.49
N CYS A 45 21.77 25.42 -13.87
CA CYS A 45 21.97 24.43 -12.80
C CYS A 45 21.21 24.79 -11.52
N ALA A 46 21.13 26.08 -11.16
CA ALA A 46 20.35 26.53 -9.99
C ALA A 46 18.83 26.36 -10.21
N ALA A 47 18.33 26.63 -11.42
CA ALA A 47 16.94 26.39 -11.78
C ALA A 47 16.58 24.88 -11.77
N ALA A 48 17.47 24.01 -12.29
CA ALA A 48 17.27 22.56 -12.27
C ALA A 48 17.31 21.98 -10.84
N ALA A 49 18.20 22.49 -9.97
CA ALA A 49 18.26 22.09 -8.57
C ALA A 49 17.02 22.56 -7.77
N GLY A 50 16.50 23.76 -8.07
CA GLY A 50 15.24 24.26 -7.49
C GLY A 50 14.03 23.44 -7.93
N GLN A 51 13.96 23.05 -9.21
CA GLN A 51 12.90 22.18 -9.73
C GLN A 51 12.95 20.77 -9.12
N GLN A 52 14.14 20.19 -8.93
CA GLN A 52 14.30 18.91 -8.24
C GLN A 52 13.90 18.97 -6.77
N GLN A 53 14.21 20.07 -6.06
CA GLN A 53 13.80 20.24 -4.66
C GLN A 53 12.29 20.41 -4.52
N GLN A 54 11.62 21.16 -5.42
CA GLN A 54 10.16 21.29 -5.42
C GLN A 54 9.46 19.94 -5.64
N GLN A 55 9.86 19.16 -6.64
CA GLN A 55 9.26 17.85 -6.91
C GLN A 55 9.45 16.87 -5.73
N GLN A 56 10.59 16.93 -5.03
CA GLN A 56 10.83 16.10 -3.86
C GLN A 56 9.94 16.50 -2.67
N GLN A 57 9.72 17.79 -2.44
CA GLN A 57 8.85 18.28 -1.37
C GLN A 57 7.38 17.92 -1.61
N GLU A 58 6.89 18.10 -2.84
CA GLU A 58 5.53 17.73 -3.23
C GLU A 58 5.28 16.23 -3.05
N THR A 59 6.23 15.38 -3.48
CA THR A 59 6.12 13.92 -3.31
C THR A 59 6.09 13.52 -1.84
N GLN A 60 6.91 14.15 -1.00
CA GLN A 60 6.96 13.86 0.45
C GLN A 60 5.66 14.29 1.15
N GLN A 61 5.12 15.46 0.84
CA GLN A 61 3.85 15.93 1.40
C GLN A 61 2.70 14.99 1.00
N GLN A 62 2.65 14.57 -0.26
CA GLN A 62 1.60 13.68 -0.77
C GLN A 62 1.66 12.30 -0.12
N GLN A 63 2.87 11.78 0.14
CA GLN A 63 3.05 10.52 0.88
C GLN A 63 2.63 10.65 2.35
N GLN A 64 2.94 11.78 3.01
CA GLN A 64 2.55 12.03 4.40
C GLN A 64 1.03 12.15 4.57
N GLU A 65 0.36 12.89 3.69
CA GLU A 65 -1.10 13.04 3.68
C GLU A 65 -1.80 11.69 3.46
N THR A 66 -1.30 10.91 2.51
CA THR A 66 -1.77 9.56 2.19
C THR A 66 -1.63 8.61 3.40
N GLN A 67 -0.49 8.67 4.11
CA GLN A 67 -0.30 7.87 5.33
C GLN A 67 -1.16 8.35 6.49
N GLN A 68 -1.36 9.66 6.64
CA GLN A 68 -2.18 10.23 7.70
C GLN A 68 -3.64 9.82 7.53
N ARG A 69 -4.20 9.94 6.31
CA ARG A 69 -5.57 9.51 6.00
C ARG A 69 -5.81 8.04 6.32
N ALA A 70 -4.84 7.18 6.01
CA ALA A 70 -4.90 5.77 6.37
C ALA A 70 -4.90 5.53 7.88
N LYS A 71 -4.20 6.36 8.67
CA LYS A 71 -4.22 6.28 10.14
C LYS A 71 -5.54 6.78 10.71
N ASP A 72 -6.01 7.93 10.27
CA ASP A 72 -7.25 8.56 10.71
C ASP A 72 -8.45 7.61 10.57
N TYR A 73 -8.47 6.81 9.50
CA TYR A 73 -9.47 5.77 9.33
C TYR A 73 -9.49 4.77 10.50
N PHE A 74 -8.34 4.20 10.87
CA PHE A 74 -8.29 3.18 11.93
C PHE A 74 -8.36 3.73 13.37
N GLU A 75 -8.33 5.05 13.53
CA GLU A 75 -8.68 5.73 14.77
C GLU A 75 -10.20 5.78 14.97
N THR A 76 -10.95 5.94 13.89
CA THR A 76 -12.43 6.03 13.91
C THR A 76 -13.12 4.66 13.79
N ASP A 77 -12.54 3.71 13.05
CA ASP A 77 -13.09 2.37 12.84
C ASP A 77 -12.01 1.30 12.96
N ALA A 78 -12.20 0.33 13.86
CA ALA A 78 -11.22 -0.75 14.05
C ALA A 78 -11.35 -1.90 13.04
N ARG A 79 -12.38 -1.89 12.21
CA ARG A 79 -12.64 -3.00 11.28
C ARG A 79 -11.62 -3.06 10.15
N PRO A 80 -11.26 -4.29 9.70
CA PRO A 80 -10.41 -4.46 8.55
C PRO A 80 -11.07 -3.94 7.25
N VAL A 81 -10.23 -3.39 6.36
CA VAL A 81 -10.66 -2.84 5.08
C VAL A 81 -10.23 -3.76 3.95
N ILE A 82 -11.19 -4.13 3.09
CA ILE A 82 -10.94 -4.86 1.86
C ILE A 82 -10.84 -3.84 0.71
N LEU A 83 -9.67 -3.80 0.09
CA LEU A 83 -9.41 -3.04 -1.12
C LEU A 83 -9.67 -3.92 -2.35
N TYR A 84 -10.46 -3.41 -3.29
CA TYR A 84 -10.83 -4.13 -4.50
C TYR A 84 -10.80 -3.23 -5.74
N ASP A 85 -10.71 -3.83 -6.92
CA ASP A 85 -10.79 -3.12 -8.19
C ASP A 85 -12.25 -2.82 -8.56
N GLY A 86 -12.63 -1.54 -8.55
CA GLY A 86 -13.99 -1.09 -8.85
C GLY A 86 -14.45 -1.29 -10.29
N VAL A 87 -13.53 -1.42 -11.27
CA VAL A 87 -13.88 -1.63 -12.68
C VAL A 87 -13.92 -3.11 -13.07
N CYS A 88 -13.43 -4.00 -12.21
CA CYS A 88 -13.39 -5.43 -12.51
C CYS A 88 -14.70 -6.13 -12.14
N GLY A 89 -15.35 -6.76 -13.12
CA GLY A 89 -16.61 -7.50 -12.92
C GLY A 89 -16.47 -8.65 -11.91
N LEU A 90 -15.33 -9.37 -11.91
CA LEU A 90 -15.04 -10.43 -10.95
C LEU A 90 -14.91 -9.89 -9.52
N CYS A 91 -14.11 -8.83 -9.34
CA CYS A 91 -13.92 -8.19 -8.02
C CYS A 91 -15.25 -7.67 -7.49
N ASN A 92 -16.07 -7.07 -8.35
CA ASN A 92 -17.40 -6.63 -8.00
C ASN A 92 -18.27 -7.82 -7.55
N ARG A 93 -18.33 -8.93 -8.28
CA ARG A 93 -19.08 -10.12 -7.82
C ARG A 93 -18.60 -10.64 -6.45
N GLY A 94 -17.28 -10.67 -6.23
CA GLY A 94 -16.70 -11.04 -4.93
C GLY A 94 -17.11 -10.12 -3.79
N VAL A 95 -17.13 -8.80 -4.02
CA VAL A 95 -17.61 -7.83 -3.03
C VAL A 95 -19.10 -8.02 -2.71
N ASN A 96 -19.95 -8.34 -3.68
CA ASN A 96 -21.35 -8.65 -3.41
C ASN A 96 -21.49 -9.89 -2.53
N LEU A 97 -20.73 -10.94 -2.84
CA LEU A 97 -20.72 -12.15 -2.02
C LEU A 97 -20.34 -11.84 -0.57
N ILE A 98 -19.31 -10.99 -0.37
CA ILE A 98 -18.92 -10.54 0.97
C ILE A 98 -20.05 -9.76 1.64
N LEU A 99 -20.70 -8.84 0.93
CA LEU A 99 -21.80 -8.04 1.49
C LEU A 99 -23.01 -8.88 1.89
N ASP A 100 -23.30 -9.96 1.16
CA ASP A 100 -24.44 -10.82 1.43
C ASP A 100 -24.18 -11.79 2.59
N TRP A 101 -22.93 -12.19 2.80
CA TRP A 101 -22.55 -13.13 3.86
C TRP A 101 -22.05 -12.46 5.14
N ASP A 102 -21.42 -11.29 5.05
CA ASP A 102 -20.94 -10.53 6.21
C ASP A 102 -22.08 -9.77 6.89
N THR A 103 -23.01 -10.52 7.48
CA THR A 103 -24.18 -10.00 8.21
C THR A 103 -23.79 -9.18 9.45
N GLY A 104 -22.65 -9.49 10.06
CA GLY A 104 -22.10 -8.76 11.22
C GLY A 104 -21.39 -7.45 10.87
N ALA A 105 -21.31 -7.10 9.58
CA ALA A 105 -20.58 -5.95 9.08
C ALA A 105 -19.12 -5.88 9.60
N ALA A 106 -18.45 -7.02 9.65
CA ALA A 106 -17.08 -7.18 10.14
C ALA A 106 -16.06 -6.45 9.24
N PHE A 107 -16.35 -6.32 7.95
CA PHE A 107 -15.49 -5.67 6.98
C PHE A 107 -15.99 -4.31 6.49
N ARG A 108 -15.02 -3.48 6.11
CA ARG A 108 -15.23 -2.24 5.37
C ARG A 108 -14.64 -2.39 3.97
N LEU A 109 -15.19 -1.68 3.00
CA LEU A 109 -14.84 -1.85 1.59
C LEU A 109 -14.31 -0.54 1.03
N ALA A 110 -13.24 -0.57 0.26
CA ALA A 110 -12.76 0.61 -0.46
C ALA A 110 -12.31 0.20 -1.87
N ALA A 111 -12.66 1.01 -2.87
CA ALA A 111 -12.14 0.82 -4.21
C ALA A 111 -10.66 1.25 -4.25
N LEU A 112 -9.80 0.50 -4.93
CA LEU A 112 -8.38 0.86 -5.11
C LEU A 112 -8.22 2.22 -5.82
N GLN A 113 -9.23 2.61 -6.62
CA GLN A 113 -9.30 3.89 -7.31
C GLN A 113 -9.68 5.07 -6.40
N SER A 114 -10.28 4.84 -5.23
CA SER A 114 -10.68 5.93 -4.33
C SER A 114 -9.47 6.49 -3.58
N PRO A 115 -9.49 7.76 -3.13
CA PRO A 115 -8.37 8.31 -2.39
C PRO A 115 -8.09 7.55 -1.08
N ALA A 116 -9.15 7.09 -0.39
CA ALA A 116 -9.05 6.15 0.74
C ALA A 116 -8.31 4.84 0.38
N GLY A 117 -8.68 4.22 -0.74
CA GLY A 117 -8.05 2.97 -1.19
C GLY A 117 -6.57 3.15 -1.50
N ARG A 118 -6.22 4.23 -2.20
CA ARG A 118 -4.82 4.62 -2.50
C ARG A 118 -4.03 4.87 -1.21
N ALA A 119 -4.64 5.53 -0.23
CA ALA A 119 -4.06 5.77 1.09
C ALA A 119 -3.73 4.48 1.85
N LEU A 120 -4.71 3.58 1.91
CA LEU A 120 -4.55 2.28 2.57
C LEU A 120 -3.54 1.38 1.85
N LEU A 121 -3.47 1.46 0.52
CA LEU A 121 -2.51 0.70 -0.28
C LEU A 121 -1.08 1.21 -0.09
N ALA A 122 -0.89 2.53 -0.05
CA ALA A 122 0.40 3.14 0.25
C ALA A 122 0.91 2.78 1.65
N ARG A 123 0.01 2.72 2.64
CA ARG A 123 0.34 2.23 3.99
C ARG A 123 0.90 0.80 3.96
N CYS A 124 0.47 -0.02 3.01
CA CYS A 124 0.99 -1.36 2.81
C CYS A 124 2.34 -1.44 2.07
N GLY A 125 2.96 -0.30 1.78
CA GLY A 125 4.21 -0.24 1.01
C GLY A 125 4.04 -0.62 -0.46
N ARG A 126 2.81 -0.53 -1.00
CA ARG A 126 2.49 -0.80 -2.40
C ARG A 126 2.29 0.48 -3.19
N ASP A 127 2.47 0.38 -4.50
CA ASP A 127 2.16 1.47 -5.43
C ASP A 127 0.67 1.83 -5.27
N PRO A 128 0.32 3.09 -4.98
CA PRO A 128 -1.06 3.56 -4.89
C PRO A 128 -1.90 3.30 -6.16
N ASN A 129 -1.28 3.00 -7.30
CA ASN A 129 -1.95 2.72 -8.56
C ASN A 129 -1.98 1.22 -8.91
N ASP A 130 -1.52 0.34 -8.01
CA ASP A 130 -1.59 -1.10 -8.20
C ASP A 130 -3.03 -1.62 -8.02
N ILE A 131 -3.72 -1.83 -9.13
CA ILE A 131 -5.07 -2.39 -9.19
C ILE A 131 -5.10 -3.91 -9.43
N SER A 132 -3.95 -4.58 -9.38
CA SER A 132 -3.81 -5.96 -9.86
C SER A 132 -4.42 -7.02 -8.93
N SER A 133 -4.70 -6.68 -7.67
CA SER A 133 -5.08 -7.67 -6.66
C SER A 133 -6.02 -7.14 -5.59
N ILE A 134 -6.69 -8.07 -4.92
CA ILE A 134 -7.43 -7.81 -3.68
C ILE A 134 -6.44 -7.67 -2.51
N VAL A 135 -6.70 -6.69 -1.64
CA VAL A 135 -5.85 -6.42 -0.47
C VAL A 135 -6.73 -6.33 0.77
N LEU A 136 -6.29 -6.93 1.87
CA LEU A 136 -6.92 -6.82 3.18
C LEU A 136 -5.99 -6.03 4.09
N VAL A 137 -6.44 -4.88 4.55
CA VAL A 137 -5.69 -3.98 5.45
C VAL A 137 -6.30 -4.04 6.85
N THR A 138 -5.45 -4.22 7.83
CA THR A 138 -5.83 -4.35 9.25
C THR A 138 -5.30 -3.17 10.07
N ARG A 139 -5.90 -2.95 11.25
CA ARG A 139 -5.56 -1.85 12.14
C ARG A 139 -4.11 -1.89 12.60
N ASP A 140 -3.59 -3.08 12.86
CA ASP A 140 -2.22 -3.40 13.30
C ASP A 140 -1.17 -3.32 12.17
N ALA A 141 -1.50 -2.67 11.05
CA ALA A 141 -0.67 -2.55 9.86
C ALA A 141 -0.41 -3.87 9.13
N GLY A 142 -1.16 -4.93 9.44
CA GLY A 142 -1.15 -6.15 8.64
C GLY A 142 -1.77 -5.89 7.27
N CYS A 143 -1.01 -6.16 6.21
CA CYS A 143 -1.45 -6.06 4.83
C CYS A 143 -1.34 -7.43 4.17
N PHE A 144 -2.49 -8.00 3.83
CA PHE A 144 -2.57 -9.30 3.15
C PHE A 144 -3.00 -9.07 1.72
N VAL A 145 -2.43 -9.82 0.79
CA VAL A 145 -2.60 -9.62 -0.65
C VAL A 145 -2.93 -10.94 -1.32
N ARG A 146 -3.50 -10.90 -2.53
CA ARG A 146 -3.75 -12.08 -3.35
C ARG A 146 -4.49 -13.19 -2.59
N SER A 147 -3.98 -14.43 -2.69
CA SER A 147 -4.62 -15.61 -2.12
C SER A 147 -4.69 -15.58 -0.59
N GLU A 148 -3.80 -14.84 0.07
CA GLU A 148 -3.82 -14.72 1.54
C GLU A 148 -4.90 -13.77 2.02
N ALA A 149 -5.14 -12.67 1.30
CA ALA A 149 -6.29 -11.81 1.56
C ALA A 149 -7.60 -12.59 1.43
N VAL A 150 -7.77 -13.33 0.32
CA VAL A 150 -8.98 -14.14 0.06
C VAL A 150 -9.20 -15.18 1.16
N ARG A 151 -8.15 -15.90 1.58
CA ARG A 151 -8.26 -16.90 2.64
C ARG A 151 -8.68 -16.28 3.98
N ARG A 152 -8.10 -15.15 4.36
CA ARG A 152 -8.44 -14.46 5.62
C ARG A 152 -9.86 -13.91 5.62
N ILE A 153 -10.29 -13.33 4.50
CA ILE A 153 -11.68 -12.89 4.32
C ILE A 153 -12.62 -14.10 4.45
N GLY A 154 -12.33 -15.19 3.73
CA GLY A 154 -13.13 -16.42 3.80
C GLY A 154 -13.19 -17.02 5.21
N ALA A 155 -12.09 -17.00 5.96
CA ALA A 155 -12.06 -17.46 7.34
C ALA A 155 -12.98 -16.65 8.27
N ALA A 156 -13.04 -15.33 8.06
CA ALA A 156 -13.86 -14.43 8.87
C ALA A 156 -15.35 -14.43 8.50
N LEU A 157 -15.70 -14.79 7.26
CA LEU A 157 -17.10 -14.90 6.81
C LEU A 157 -17.86 -16.07 7.46
N GLY A 158 -17.18 -16.97 8.18
CA GLY A 158 -17.83 -18.11 8.83
C GLY A 158 -18.29 -19.17 7.81
N MET A 159 -19.30 -19.97 8.16
CA MET A 159 -19.80 -21.03 7.29
C MET A 159 -20.52 -20.44 6.05
N PRO A 160 -20.27 -20.97 4.83
CA PRO A 160 -19.48 -22.16 4.51
C PRO A 160 -18.01 -21.90 4.16
N PHE A 161 -17.54 -20.65 4.22
CA PHE A 161 -16.21 -20.25 3.73
C PHE A 161 -15.06 -20.56 4.69
N ALA A 162 -15.30 -20.54 6.00
CA ALA A 162 -14.31 -20.83 7.03
C ALA A 162 -13.63 -22.21 6.86
N PRO A 163 -14.36 -23.33 6.64
CA PRO A 163 -13.71 -24.61 6.40
C PRO A 163 -12.91 -24.63 5.08
N LEU A 164 -13.39 -23.97 4.02
CA LEU A 164 -12.63 -23.85 2.76
C LEU A 164 -11.33 -23.08 2.96
N ALA A 165 -11.37 -21.99 3.74
CA ALA A 165 -10.19 -21.21 4.10
C ALA A 165 -9.20 -22.01 4.96
N ALA A 166 -9.69 -22.88 5.85
CA ALA A 166 -8.87 -23.79 6.64
C ALA A 166 -8.20 -24.86 5.76
N LEU A 167 -8.93 -25.44 4.81
CA LEU A 167 -8.40 -26.41 3.84
C LEU A 167 -7.36 -25.79 2.89
N ALA A 168 -7.45 -24.48 2.62
CA ALA A 168 -6.45 -23.75 1.86
C ALA A 168 -5.20 -23.37 2.67
N ALA A 169 -5.23 -23.47 4.01
CA ALA A 169 -4.08 -23.12 4.86
C ALA A 169 -2.83 -24.00 4.65
N PRO A 170 -2.92 -25.35 4.53
CA PRO A 170 -1.74 -26.20 4.31
C PRO A 170 -1.14 -26.09 2.90
N VAL A 171 -1.88 -25.53 1.93
CA VAL A 171 -1.39 -25.41 0.56
C VAL A 171 -0.30 -24.32 0.51
N PRO A 172 0.89 -24.61 -0.06
CA PRO A 172 1.98 -23.64 -0.12
C PRO A 172 1.56 -22.33 -0.82
N LEU A 173 2.00 -21.20 -0.27
CA LEU A 173 1.79 -19.86 -0.84
C LEU A 173 2.06 -19.77 -2.36
N PRO A 174 3.19 -20.26 -2.92
CA PRO A 174 3.44 -20.13 -4.35
C PRO A 174 2.40 -20.85 -5.22
N LEU A 175 1.88 -21.99 -4.76
CA LEU A 175 0.85 -22.72 -5.50
C LEU A 175 -0.49 -22.00 -5.46
N ARG A 176 -0.87 -21.47 -4.29
CA ARG A 176 -2.11 -20.68 -4.14
C ARG A 176 -2.05 -19.38 -4.91
N ASP A 177 -0.91 -18.69 -4.87
CA ASP A 177 -0.70 -17.46 -5.63
C ASP A 177 -0.63 -17.73 -7.13
N PHE A 178 -0.07 -18.85 -7.59
CA PHE A 178 -0.15 -19.25 -8.99
C PHE A 178 -1.60 -19.41 -9.46
N LEU A 179 -2.43 -20.15 -8.72
CA LEU A 179 -3.86 -20.29 -9.03
C LEU A 179 -4.59 -18.93 -9.00
N TYR A 180 -4.25 -18.08 -8.03
CA TYR A 180 -4.80 -16.72 -7.95
C TYR A 180 -4.42 -15.90 -9.17
N ASP A 181 -3.15 -15.91 -9.57
CA ASP A 181 -2.63 -15.14 -10.70
C ASP A 181 -3.26 -15.59 -12.02
N GLN A 182 -3.52 -16.90 -12.21
CA GLN A 182 -4.26 -17.38 -13.38
C GLN A 182 -5.67 -16.78 -13.48
N VAL A 183 -6.38 -16.68 -12.35
CA VAL A 183 -7.71 -16.06 -12.29
C VAL A 183 -7.61 -14.54 -12.46
N ALA A 184 -6.66 -13.89 -11.79
CA ALA A 184 -6.47 -12.44 -11.83
C ALA A 184 -6.09 -11.97 -13.25
N ASN A 185 -5.20 -12.70 -13.93
CA ASN A 185 -4.78 -12.38 -15.28
C ASN A 185 -5.91 -12.55 -16.32
N ASN A 186 -6.86 -13.44 -16.06
CA ASN A 186 -8.00 -13.65 -16.96
C ASN A 186 -9.31 -12.98 -16.49
N ARG A 187 -9.27 -12.16 -15.43
CA ARG A 187 -10.46 -11.59 -14.77
C ARG A 187 -11.32 -10.75 -15.72
N TYR A 188 -10.69 -9.93 -16.57
CA TYR A 188 -11.43 -9.10 -17.53
C TYR A 188 -11.91 -9.90 -18.74
N ASN A 189 -11.18 -10.96 -19.13
CA ASN A 189 -11.56 -11.80 -20.26
C ASN A 189 -12.80 -12.65 -19.94
N PHE A 190 -12.90 -13.17 -18.72
CA PHE A 190 -14.02 -14.02 -18.32
C PHE A 190 -15.21 -13.24 -17.74
N PHE A 191 -14.97 -12.13 -17.04
CA PHE A 191 -16.01 -11.42 -16.29
C PHE A 191 -16.28 -10.00 -16.78
N GLY A 192 -15.50 -9.53 -17.76
CA GLY A 192 -15.63 -8.19 -18.32
C GLY A 192 -15.19 -7.08 -17.37
N GLN A 193 -15.41 -5.85 -17.84
CA GLN A 193 -15.32 -4.63 -17.05
C GLN A 193 -16.73 -4.16 -16.69
N THR A 194 -16.83 -3.37 -15.63
CA THR A 194 -18.10 -2.80 -15.17
C THR A 194 -17.95 -1.28 -15.11
N ASP A 195 -18.79 -0.57 -15.88
CA ASP A 195 -18.82 0.90 -15.89
C ASP A 195 -19.60 1.48 -14.70
N ALA A 196 -20.30 0.63 -13.94
CA ALA A 196 -21.13 1.04 -12.82
C ALA A 196 -20.29 1.26 -11.55
N CYS A 197 -20.11 2.53 -11.18
CA CYS A 197 -19.67 2.92 -9.85
C CYS A 197 -20.69 2.46 -8.81
N ARG A 198 -20.31 1.53 -7.92
CA ARG A 198 -21.21 0.91 -6.93
C ARG A 198 -21.75 1.83 -5.85
N LEU A 199 -21.24 3.05 -5.76
CA LEU A 199 -21.70 4.05 -4.78
C LEU A 199 -23.16 4.47 -5.01
N THR A 200 -23.75 4.12 -6.15
CA THR A 200 -25.15 4.41 -6.48
C THR A 200 -26.15 3.38 -5.94
N ASP A 201 -25.71 2.31 -5.27
CA ASP A 201 -26.63 1.40 -4.56
C ASP A 201 -27.14 2.11 -3.30
N ALA A 202 -28.20 2.90 -3.47
CA ALA A 202 -28.83 3.81 -2.51
C ALA A 202 -29.57 3.07 -1.38
N GLY A 203 -28.89 2.13 -0.71
CA GLY A 203 -29.45 1.30 0.37
C GLY A 203 -28.57 1.24 1.62
N SER A 204 -28.96 0.39 2.56
CA SER A 204 -28.28 0.20 3.87
C SER A 204 -26.80 -0.24 3.78
N ARG A 205 -26.35 -0.68 2.60
CA ARG A 205 -24.98 -1.15 2.36
C ARG A 205 -23.98 -0.03 2.03
N ALA A 206 -24.44 1.17 1.66
CA ALA A 206 -23.57 2.30 1.31
C ALA A 206 -22.63 2.69 2.47
N ALA A 207 -23.13 2.60 3.72
CA ALA A 207 -22.35 2.87 4.93
C ALA A 207 -21.14 1.94 5.11
N ARG A 208 -21.01 0.86 4.34
CA ARG A 208 -19.89 -0.08 4.39
C ARG A 208 -18.71 0.32 3.51
N PHE A 209 -18.91 1.25 2.59
CA PHE A 209 -17.89 1.73 1.67
C PHE A 209 -17.17 2.96 2.22
N ILE A 210 -15.86 3.03 1.99
CA ILE A 210 -15.01 4.17 2.30
C ILE A 210 -14.71 4.88 0.98
N VAL A 211 -15.18 6.12 0.86
CA VAL A 211 -15.08 6.91 -0.37
C VAL A 211 -13.99 7.97 -0.27
N ASP A 212 -13.75 8.48 0.94
CA ASP A 212 -12.85 9.59 1.21
C ASP A 212 -11.39 9.17 1.28
#